data_AF-A0A3S5CSN1-F1
#
_entry.id   AF-A0A3S5CSN1-F1
#
_cell.length_a   1.000
_cell.length_b   1.000
_cell.length_c   1.000
_cell.angle_alpha   90.00
_cell.angle_beta   90.00
_cell.angle_gamma   90.00
#
_symmetry.space_group_name_H-M   'P 1'
#
loop_
_entity.id
_entity.type
_entity.pdbx_description
1 polymer ?
#
loop_
_entity_poly.entity_id
_entity_poly.type
_entity_poly.pdbx_seq_one_letter_code
_entity_poly.pdbx_strand_id
1 'polypeptide(L)'
;MVNTNTTDLLAALAIGDKVRSEVNKQYRLLELDTDGVYASILLLAKKKYAALAVVNPMQWACKLRSMQHPTSQTLPLPPLPTKQELKGLDIVRRDWCRLAVHVGRDCVSQLLSGASRDTVIIAIHNLLSEVAENLRASKVALSDFIITKVT
;
A
#
# COMPACT_ATOMS: atom_id res chain seq x y z
N MET A 1 7.03 -12.77 -3.13
CA MET A 1 5.70 -12.17 -3.35
C MET A 1 5.08 -12.86 -4.55
N VAL A 2 3.78 -13.14 -4.51
CA VAL A 2 3.06 -13.82 -5.59
C VAL A 2 1.93 -12.91 -6.05
N ASN A 3 1.83 -12.66 -7.37
CA ASN A 3 0.67 -11.98 -7.94
C ASN A 3 -0.44 -13.01 -8.19
N THR A 4 -1.56 -12.87 -7.50
CA THR A 4 -2.71 -13.79 -7.59
C THR A 4 -3.65 -13.49 -8.76
N ASN A 5 -3.47 -12.36 -9.47
CA ASN A 5 -4.33 -11.90 -10.58
C ASN A 5 -5.84 -11.93 -10.28
N THR A 6 -6.23 -11.82 -9.01
CA THR A 6 -7.62 -11.93 -8.57
C THR A 6 -7.98 -10.73 -7.71
N THR A 7 -9.20 -10.22 -7.87
CA THR A 7 -9.73 -9.08 -7.09
C THR A 7 -10.41 -9.50 -5.80
N ASP A 8 -10.84 -10.77 -5.71
CA ASP A 8 -11.43 -11.35 -4.50
C ASP A 8 -10.35 -11.79 -3.49
N LEU A 9 -10.54 -11.36 -2.24
CA LEU A 9 -9.65 -11.68 -1.13
C LEU A 9 -9.70 -13.16 -0.77
N LEU A 10 -10.88 -13.79 -0.81
CA LEU A 10 -11.04 -15.20 -0.43
C LEU A 10 -10.29 -16.11 -1.40
N ALA A 11 -10.44 -15.87 -2.70
CA ALA A 11 -9.69 -16.57 -3.73
C ALA A 11 -8.17 -16.36 -3.59
N ALA A 12 -7.72 -15.14 -3.31
CA ALA A 12 -6.30 -14.85 -3.09
C ALA A 12 -5.73 -15.61 -1.88
N LEU A 13 -6.46 -15.67 -0.77
CA LEU A 13 -6.08 -16.43 0.42
C LEU A 13 -6.02 -17.94 0.14
N ALA A 14 -6.98 -18.49 -0.61
CA ALA A 14 -6.98 -19.90 -0.98
C ALA A 14 -5.76 -20.28 -1.84
N ILE A 15 -5.31 -19.40 -2.75
CA ILE A 15 -4.07 -19.58 -3.51
C ILE A 15 -2.86 -19.59 -2.56
N GLY A 16 -2.83 -18.67 -1.59
CA GLY A 16 -1.80 -18.62 -0.55
C GLY A 16 -1.72 -19.91 0.27
N ASP A 17 -2.86 -20.42 0.73
CA ASP A 17 -2.96 -21.67 1.49
C ASP A 17 -2.51 -22.90 0.67
N LYS A 18 -2.84 -22.92 -0.62
CA LYS A 18 -2.37 -23.97 -1.53
C LYS A 18 -0.85 -23.96 -1.65
N VAL A 19 -0.24 -22.80 -1.87
CA VAL A 19 1.22 -22.68 -1.94
C VAL A 19 1.86 -23.07 -0.61
N ARG A 20 1.31 -22.58 0.52
CA ARG A 20 1.76 -22.91 1.87
C ARG A 20 1.77 -24.41 2.12
N SER A 21 0.64 -25.08 1.85
CA SER A 21 0.50 -26.51 2.08
C SER A 21 1.43 -27.35 1.20
N GLU A 22 1.61 -27.00 -0.08
CA GLU A 22 2.53 -27.73 -0.96
C GLU A 22 4.01 -27.56 -0.55
N VAL A 23 4.40 -26.37 -0.11
CA VAL A 23 5.78 -26.13 0.32
C VAL A 23 6.06 -26.78 1.67
N ASN A 24 5.15 -26.66 2.64
CA ASN A 24 5.36 -27.22 3.98
C ASN A 24 5.43 -28.75 3.98
N LYS A 25 4.83 -29.45 3.00
CA LYS A 25 5.01 -30.90 2.83
C LYS A 25 6.46 -31.32 2.60
N GLN A 26 7.30 -30.42 2.07
CA GLN A 26 8.70 -30.73 1.74
C GLN A 26 9.66 -30.57 2.93
N TYR A 27 9.21 -29.93 4.02
CA TYR A 27 10.07 -29.58 5.15
C TYR A 27 9.47 -30.05 6.48
N ARG A 28 10.31 -30.53 7.39
CA ARG A 28 9.86 -31.05 8.70
C ARG A 28 9.88 -30.01 9.82
N LEU A 29 10.79 -29.04 9.74
CA LEU A 29 11.01 -28.03 10.79
C LEU A 29 10.70 -26.60 10.32
N LEU A 30 10.68 -26.38 9.01
CA LEU A 30 10.42 -25.07 8.42
C LEU A 30 8.98 -25.00 7.94
N GLU A 31 8.25 -24.04 8.47
CA GLU A 31 6.88 -23.74 8.03
C GLU A 31 6.87 -22.36 7.37
N LEU A 32 6.33 -22.30 6.16
CA LEU A 32 5.95 -21.04 5.54
C LEU A 32 4.55 -20.66 6.01
N ASP A 33 4.33 -19.36 6.16
CA ASP A 33 3.01 -18.79 6.39
C ASP A 33 2.81 -17.53 5.55
N THR A 34 1.54 -17.16 5.38
CA THR A 34 1.17 -15.94 4.67
C THR A 34 1.31 -14.73 5.59
N ASP A 35 2.34 -13.92 5.38
CA ASP A 35 2.61 -12.70 6.17
C ASP A 35 1.51 -11.64 5.98
N GLY A 36 1.01 -11.47 4.75
CA GLY A 36 -0.06 -10.51 4.45
C GLY A 36 -0.51 -10.52 3.00
N VAL A 37 -1.61 -9.81 2.75
CA VAL A 37 -2.16 -9.61 1.40
C VAL A 37 -2.09 -8.12 1.06
N TYR A 38 -1.63 -7.81 -0.15
CA TYR A 38 -1.58 -6.44 -0.65
C TYR A 38 -2.67 -6.23 -1.70
N ALA A 39 -3.48 -5.20 -1.53
CA ALA A 39 -4.50 -4.79 -2.51
C ALA A 39 -3.86 -4.17 -3.76
N SER A 40 -2.81 -3.36 -3.56
CA SER A 40 -2.00 -2.78 -4.62
C SER A 40 -0.55 -2.69 -4.17
N ILE A 41 0.38 -2.80 -5.12
CA ILE A 41 1.81 -2.67 -4.88
C ILE A 41 2.49 -1.91 -6.01
N LEU A 42 3.35 -0.98 -5.64
CA LEU A 42 4.30 -0.28 -6.50
C LEU A 42 5.71 -0.79 -6.15
N LEU A 43 6.25 -1.65 -7.00
CA LEU A 43 7.59 -2.21 -6.86
C LEU A 43 8.57 -1.42 -7.74
N LEU A 44 9.56 -0.77 -7.12
CA LEU A 44 10.53 0.06 -7.85
C LEU A 44 11.86 -0.68 -8.06
N ALA A 45 12.42 -1.20 -6.96
CA ALA A 45 13.72 -1.87 -6.97
C ALA A 45 13.82 -2.88 -5.82
N LYS A 46 14.93 -3.62 -5.76
CA LYS A 46 15.22 -4.54 -4.66
C LYS A 46 15.13 -3.78 -3.32
N LYS A 47 14.32 -4.30 -2.38
CA LYS A 47 14.03 -3.69 -1.07
C LYS A 47 13.34 -2.31 -1.12
N LYS A 48 12.85 -1.85 -2.28
CA LYS A 48 12.15 -0.57 -2.44
C LYS A 48 10.75 -0.77 -3.01
N TYR A 49 9.73 -0.63 -2.17
CA TYR A 49 8.33 -0.76 -2.58
C TYR A 49 7.38 0.09 -1.72
N ALA A 50 6.23 0.42 -2.30
CA ALA A 50 5.06 0.92 -1.58
C ALA A 50 3.88 -0.01 -1.85
N ALA A 51 3.05 -0.29 -0.85
CA ALA A 51 1.89 -1.15 -1.02
C ALA A 51 0.72 -0.72 -0.14
N LEU A 52 -0.50 -1.10 -0.52
CA LEU A 52 -1.67 -1.08 0.35
C LEU A 52 -1.85 -2.48 0.95
N ALA A 53 -1.44 -2.65 2.20
CA ALA A 53 -1.63 -3.88 2.97
C ALA A 53 -3.07 -3.99 3.46
N VAL A 54 -3.69 -5.15 3.29
CA VAL A 54 -5.00 -5.45 3.88
C VAL A 54 -4.81 -5.70 5.38
N VAL A 55 -5.51 -4.94 6.21
CA VAL A 55 -5.45 -5.06 7.67
C VAL A 55 -6.28 -6.26 8.11
N ASN A 56 -5.68 -7.19 8.85
CA ASN A 56 -6.34 -8.40 9.38
C ASN A 56 -7.14 -9.17 8.31
N PRO A 57 -6.49 -9.68 7.24
CA PRO A 57 -7.17 -10.28 6.09
C PRO A 57 -8.07 -11.46 6.50
N MET A 58 -7.68 -12.23 7.50
CA MET A 58 -8.43 -13.42 7.95
C MET A 58 -9.71 -13.06 8.70
N GLN A 59 -9.69 -12.03 9.56
CA GLN A 59 -10.89 -11.54 10.25
C GLN A 59 -11.88 -10.95 9.24
N TRP A 60 -11.38 -10.21 8.26
CA TRP A 60 -12.21 -9.65 7.19
C TRP A 60 -12.85 -10.74 6.32
N ALA A 61 -12.08 -11.77 5.96
CA ALA A 61 -12.57 -12.93 5.22
C ALA A 61 -13.69 -13.68 5.96
N CYS A 62 -13.59 -13.83 7.29
CA CYS A 62 -14.67 -14.41 8.10
C CYS A 62 -15.93 -13.53 8.07
N LYS A 63 -15.76 -12.20 8.19
CA LYS A 63 -16.87 -11.24 8.11
C LYS A 63 -17.58 -11.30 6.75
N LEU A 64 -16.82 -11.38 5.66
CA LEU A 64 -17.35 -11.54 4.30
C LEU A 64 -18.14 -12.85 4.15
N ARG A 65 -17.61 -13.97 4.65
CA ARG A 65 -18.31 -15.26 4.64
C ARG A 65 -19.62 -15.22 5.43
N SER A 66 -19.63 -14.58 6.60
CA SER A 66 -20.88 -14.42 7.37
C SER A 66 -21.92 -13.52 6.69
N MET A 67 -21.48 -12.54 5.89
CA MET A 67 -22.36 -11.63 5.14
C MET A 67 -22.95 -12.25 3.88
N GLN A 68 -22.39 -13.36 3.38
CA GLN A 68 -22.89 -14.04 2.17
C GLN A 68 -24.15 -14.90 2.42
N HIS A 69 -24.64 -15.00 3.65
CA HIS A 69 -25.94 -15.62 3.91
C HIS A 69 -27.08 -14.70 3.44
N PRO A 70 -28.07 -15.22 2.67
CA PRO A 70 -29.04 -14.41 1.97
C PRO A 70 -30.10 -13.91 2.96
N THR A 71 -29.97 -12.68 3.43
CA THR A 71 -31.06 -11.98 4.11
C THR A 71 -31.19 -10.60 3.47
N SER A 72 -31.92 -10.59 2.36
CA SER A 72 -32.64 -9.45 1.74
C SER A 72 -32.33 -8.04 2.27
N GLN A 73 -31.11 -7.55 2.07
CA GLN A 73 -30.83 -6.11 2.00
C GLN A 73 -29.46 -5.90 1.35
N THR A 74 -29.48 -5.45 0.09
CA THR A 74 -28.32 -5.05 -0.70
C THR A 74 -27.73 -3.76 -0.13
N LEU A 75 -27.00 -3.87 0.98
CA LEU A 75 -26.09 -2.82 1.43
C LEU A 75 -24.75 -2.98 0.70
N PRO A 76 -24.11 -1.88 0.25
CA PRO A 76 -22.79 -1.94 -0.38
C PRO A 76 -21.78 -2.57 0.57
N LEU A 77 -20.94 -3.48 0.05
CA LEU A 77 -19.86 -4.06 0.83
C LEU A 77 -18.95 -2.93 1.35
N PRO A 78 -18.61 -2.91 2.64
CA PRO A 78 -17.68 -1.91 3.16
C PRO A 78 -16.31 -2.03 2.48
N PRO A 79 -15.60 -0.91 2.28
CA PRO A 79 -14.29 -0.93 1.63
C PRO A 79 -13.31 -1.79 2.44
N LEU A 80 -12.43 -2.51 1.74
CA LEU A 80 -11.39 -3.32 2.36
C LEU A 80 -10.56 -2.44 3.31
N PRO A 81 -10.36 -2.85 4.58
CA PRO A 81 -9.51 -2.10 5.48
C PRO A 81 -8.06 -2.19 4.99
N THR A 82 -7.52 -1.09 4.50
CA THR A 82 -6.16 -1.03 3.94
C THR A 82 -5.28 -0.07 4.73
N LYS A 83 -3.99 -0.38 4.81
CA LYS A 83 -2.96 0.43 5.42
C LYS A 83 -1.79 0.56 4.46
N GLN A 84 -1.31 1.79 4.28
CA GLN A 84 -0.15 2.05 3.44
C GLN A 84 1.14 1.55 4.12
N GLU A 85 1.90 0.73 3.40
CA GLU A 85 3.20 0.22 3.80
C GLU A 85 4.26 0.75 2.84
N LEU A 86 5.29 1.41 3.39
CA LEU A 86 6.39 2.01 2.63
C LEU A 86 7.70 1.40 3.11
N LYS A 87 8.45 0.72 2.22
CA LYS A 87 9.74 0.11 2.57
C LYS A 87 10.84 0.55 1.61
N GLY A 88 11.96 1.00 2.18
CA GLY A 88 13.22 1.32 1.47
C GLY A 88 13.17 2.49 0.48
N LEU A 89 12.02 3.16 0.35
CA LEU A 89 11.89 4.38 -0.45
C LEU A 89 12.65 5.55 0.18
N ASP A 90 12.98 6.54 -0.63
CA ASP A 90 13.70 7.72 -0.17
C ASP A 90 12.87 8.53 0.85
N ILE A 91 11.53 8.49 0.75
CA ILE A 91 10.58 9.08 1.70
C ILE A 91 10.57 8.45 3.11
N VAL A 92 11.20 7.29 3.31
CA VAL A 92 11.35 6.67 4.65
C VAL A 92 12.77 6.85 5.21
N ARG A 93 13.65 7.52 4.48
CA ARG A 93 15.02 7.81 4.91
C ARG A 93 15.08 9.15 5.64
N ARG A 94 15.98 9.25 6.62
CA ARG A 94 16.26 10.48 7.37
C ARG A 94 17.11 11.51 6.62
N ASP A 95 17.80 11.06 5.57
CA ASP A 95 18.74 11.87 4.79
C ASP A 95 18.04 12.75 3.72
N TRP A 96 16.71 12.89 3.81
CA TRP A 96 15.89 13.71 2.93
C TRP A 96 15.14 14.76 3.74
N CYS A 97 14.88 15.91 3.12
CA CYS A 97 14.16 16.99 3.78
C CYS A 97 12.69 16.61 4.01
N ARG A 98 12.06 17.21 5.02
CA ARG A 98 10.67 16.87 5.40
C ARG A 98 9.69 17.20 4.29
N LEU A 99 9.93 18.29 3.55
CA LEU A 99 9.10 18.67 2.41
C LEU A 99 9.08 17.56 1.35
N ALA A 100 10.25 17.06 0.93
CA ALA A 100 10.33 16.00 -0.07
C ALA A 100 9.67 14.69 0.41
N VAL A 101 9.82 14.38 1.71
CA VAL A 101 9.16 13.23 2.33
C VAL A 101 7.63 13.37 2.29
N HIS A 102 7.09 14.55 2.61
CA HIS A 102 5.65 14.78 2.63
C HIS A 102 5.05 14.69 1.22
N VAL A 103 5.59 15.47 0.28
CA VAL A 103 5.13 15.48 -1.12
C VAL A 103 5.25 14.10 -1.74
N GLY A 104 6.35 13.39 -1.47
CA GLY A 104 6.55 12.03 -1.95
C GLY A 104 5.52 11.04 -1.37
N ARG A 105 5.13 11.17 -0.10
CA ARG A 105 4.06 10.34 0.50
C ARG A 105 2.71 10.61 -0.16
N ASP A 106 2.39 11.87 -0.43
CA ASP A 106 1.13 12.26 -1.07
C ASP A 106 1.06 11.72 -2.50
N CYS A 107 2.15 11.84 -3.27
CA CYS A 107 2.27 11.22 -4.59
C CYS A 107 2.04 9.70 -4.54
N VAL A 108 2.64 9.01 -3.57
CA VAL A 108 2.44 7.56 -3.42
C VAL A 108 1.00 7.23 -3.01
N SER A 109 0.37 8.05 -2.16
CA SER A 109 -1.05 7.88 -1.80
C SER A 109 -1.95 8.02 -3.02
N GLN A 110 -1.69 8.99 -3.90
CA GLN A 110 -2.43 9.15 -5.16
C GLN A 110 -2.22 7.96 -6.10
N LEU A 111 -0.99 7.46 -6.23
CA LEU A 111 -0.67 6.29 -7.06
C LEU A 111 -1.35 5.00 -6.55
N LEU A 112 -1.50 4.86 -5.23
CA LEU A 112 -2.11 3.68 -4.63
C LEU A 112 -3.64 3.78 -4.48
N SER A 113 -4.24 4.95 -4.72
CA SER A 113 -5.68 5.21 -4.56
C SER A 113 -6.60 4.33 -5.41
N GLY A 114 -6.09 3.79 -6.52
CA GLY A 114 -6.88 3.01 -7.49
C GLY A 114 -7.73 3.86 -8.44
N ALA A 115 -7.56 5.19 -8.45
CA ALA A 115 -8.18 6.06 -9.45
C ALA A 115 -7.63 5.83 -10.87
N SER A 116 -8.33 6.37 -11.88
CA SER A 116 -7.87 6.25 -13.26
C SER A 116 -6.52 6.92 -13.46
N ARG A 117 -5.69 6.34 -14.34
CA ARG A 117 -4.32 6.81 -14.61
C ARG A 117 -4.28 8.31 -14.92
N ASP A 118 -5.21 8.81 -15.72
CA ASP A 118 -5.25 10.22 -16.14
C ASP A 118 -5.55 11.14 -14.94
N THR A 119 -6.51 10.75 -14.09
CA THR A 119 -6.84 11.49 -12.87
C THR A 119 -5.64 11.55 -11.93
N VAL A 120 -4.93 10.44 -11.75
CA VAL A 120 -3.74 10.37 -10.89
C VAL A 120 -2.62 11.27 -11.42
N ILE A 121 -2.39 11.27 -12.73
CA ILE A 121 -1.36 12.12 -13.35
C ILE A 121 -1.70 13.60 -13.15
N ILE A 122 -2.95 14.00 -13.39
CA ILE A 122 -3.40 15.38 -13.20
C ILE A 122 -3.28 15.80 -11.73
N ALA A 123 -3.69 14.93 -10.80
CA ALA A 123 -3.59 15.19 -9.37
C ALA A 123 -2.14 15.40 -8.91
N ILE A 124 -1.20 14.55 -9.36
CA ILE A 124 0.22 14.68 -9.06
C ILE A 124 0.79 15.97 -9.66
N HIS A 125 0.44 16.30 -10.90
CA HIS A 125 0.90 17.52 -11.55
C HIS A 125 0.44 18.78 -10.81
N ASN A 126 -0.83 18.81 -10.40
CA ASN A 126 -1.39 19.94 -9.64
C ASN A 126 -0.71 20.08 -8.27
N LEU A 127 -0.51 18.97 -7.56
CA LEU A 127 0.21 18.95 -6.28
C LEU A 127 1.63 19.52 -6.42
N LEU A 128 2.39 19.04 -7.42
CA LEU A 128 3.76 19.53 -7.65
C LEU A 128 3.80 21.00 -8.06
N SER A 129 2.81 21.46 -8.82
CA SER A 129 2.69 22.86 -9.23
C SER A 129 2.41 23.77 -8.03
N GLU A 130 1.48 23.38 -7.15
CA GLU A 130 1.17 24.10 -5.92
C GLU A 130 2.38 24.17 -4.97
N VAL A 131 3.08 23.05 -4.79
CA VAL A 131 4.31 23.01 -3.98
C VAL A 131 5.37 23.96 -4.57
N ALA A 132 5.53 24.00 -5.90
CA ALA A 132 6.47 24.89 -6.55
C ALA A 132 6.09 26.38 -6.36
N GLU A 133 4.81 26.73 -6.43
CA GLU A 133 4.33 28.09 -6.15
C GLU A 133 4.57 28.48 -4.69
N ASN A 134 4.26 27.60 -3.74
CA ASN A 134 4.48 27.83 -2.31
C ASN A 134 5.97 28.01 -1.98
N LEU A 135 6.85 27.28 -2.68
CA LEU A 135 8.30 27.44 -2.59
C LEU A 135 8.77 28.80 -3.11
N ARG A 136 8.32 29.21 -4.31
CA ARG A 136 8.68 30.52 -4.90
C ARG A 136 8.13 31.69 -4.08
N ALA A 137 6.95 31.52 -3.48
CA ALA A 137 6.33 32.49 -2.59
C ALA A 137 6.93 32.49 -1.17
N SER A 138 7.92 31.65 -0.88
CA SER A 138 8.56 31.53 0.44
C SER A 138 7.57 31.21 1.58
N LYS A 139 6.48 30.49 1.28
CA LYS A 139 5.45 30.12 2.27
C LYS A 139 5.82 28.88 3.10
N VAL A 140 6.87 28.15 2.72
CA VAL A 140 7.31 26.92 3.38
C VAL A 140 8.27 27.25 4.52
N ALA A 141 8.05 26.64 5.69
CA ALA A 141 8.89 26.85 6.86
C ALA A 141 10.33 26.35 6.63
N LEU A 142 11.32 27.10 7.13
CA LEU A 142 12.73 26.71 7.03
C LEU A 142 13.02 25.33 7.67
N SER A 143 12.22 24.92 8.65
CA SER A 143 12.30 23.61 9.29
C SER A 143 12.10 22.43 8.34
N ASP A 144 11.37 22.64 7.25
CA ASP A 144 11.03 21.56 6.31
C ASP A 144 12.16 21.26 5.32
N PHE A 145 13.14 22.16 5.22
CA PHE A 145 14.35 21.98 4.42
C PHE A 145 15.49 21.30 5.18
N ILE A 146 15.32 21.04 6.48
CA ILE A 146 16.36 20.41 7.31
C ILE A 146 16.58 18.96 6.88
N ILE A 147 17.84 18.61 6.63
CA ILE A 147 18.29 17.24 6.34
C ILE A 147 19.18 16.77 7.49
N THR A 148 18.90 15.58 8.03
CA THR A 148 19.70 15.00 9.11
C THR A 148 20.58 13.88 8.57
N LYS A 149 21.90 14.01 8.72
CA LYS A 149 22.87 12.96 8.39
C LYS A 149 23.67 12.61 9.63
N VAL A 150 23.72 11.33 9.97
CA VAL A 150 24.60 10.84 11.04
C VAL A 150 25.98 10.64 10.42
N THR A 151 27.00 11.22 11.06
CA THR A 151 28.40 11.11 10.64
C THR A 151 29.03 9.93 11.33
#